data_AF-D1YZ83-F1
#
_entry.id   AF-D1YZ83-F1
#
_cell.length_a   1.000
_cell.length_b   1.000
_cell.length_c   1.000
_cell.angle_alpha   90.00
_cell.angle_beta   90.00
_cell.angle_gamma   90.00
#
_symmetry.space_group_name_H-M   'P 1'
#
loop_
_entity.id
_entity.type
_entity.pdbx_description
1 polymer ?
#
loop_
_entity_poly.entity_id
_entity_poly.type
_entity_poly.pdbx_seq_one_letter_code
_entity_poly.pdbx_strand_id
1 'polypeptide(L)'
;MTASDTELIRIVVDSDEFKKAESINEVSRIVRRNLRKRIIDMHIDDSMDVEMRERIVSRHLEWITMKILRELDGIVMLPSHFDEIEELESAWRKSQTDMQQH
;
A
#
# COMPACT_ATOMS: atom_id res chain seq x y z
N MET A 1 14.30 1.22 9.93
CA MET A 1 14.08 0.38 8.73
C MET A 1 12.61 0.52 8.37
N THR A 2 12.31 1.14 7.23
CA THR A 2 10.95 1.19 6.69
C THR A 2 10.60 -0.22 6.23
N ALA A 3 9.50 -0.77 6.74
CA ALA A 3 9.02 -2.07 6.29
C ALA A 3 8.76 -2.01 4.78
N SER A 4 9.26 -2.98 4.02
CA SER A 4 8.99 -3.05 2.59
C SER A 4 7.55 -3.48 2.34
N ASP A 5 6.98 -3.18 1.17
CA ASP A 5 5.64 -3.65 0.77
C ASP A 5 5.48 -5.16 0.97
N THR A 6 6.53 -5.96 0.70
CA THR A 6 6.52 -7.40 0.92
C THR A 6 6.37 -7.77 2.39
N GLU A 7 7.00 -7.03 3.30
CA GLU A 7 6.85 -7.24 4.74
C GLU A 7 5.44 -6.84 5.21
N LEU A 8 4.90 -5.73 4.70
CA LEU A 8 3.53 -5.29 4.97
C LEU A 8 2.49 -6.32 4.49
N ILE A 9 2.70 -6.89 3.30
CA ILE A 9 1.86 -7.98 2.78
C ILE A 9 1.93 -9.20 3.69
N ARG A 10 3.14 -9.65 4.07
CA ARG A 10 3.34 -10.78 5.00
C ARG A 10 2.59 -10.62 6.32
N ILE A 11 2.68 -9.43 6.93
CA ILE A 11 1.96 -9.11 8.17
C ILE A 11 0.44 -9.33 8.02
N VAL A 12 -0.12 -9.00 6.86
CA VAL A 12 -1.55 -9.21 6.60
C VAL A 12 -1.84 -10.69 6.35
N VAL A 13 -1.13 -11.34 5.42
CA VAL A 13 -1.46 -12.70 4.98
C VAL A 13 -1.21 -13.76 6.06
N ASP A 14 -0.24 -13.54 6.94
CA ASP A 14 0.07 -14.46 8.03
C ASP A 14 -0.94 -14.36 9.19
N SER A 15 -1.76 -13.30 9.23
CA SER A 15 -2.75 -13.08 10.28
C SER A 15 -3.91 -14.08 10.21
N ASP A 16 -4.37 -14.55 11.37
CA ASP A 16 -5.47 -15.51 11.45
C ASP A 16 -6.82 -14.91 11.02
N GLU A 17 -6.96 -13.58 11.09
CA GLU A 17 -8.12 -12.87 10.56
C GLU A 17 -8.16 -12.97 9.03
N PHE A 18 -7.01 -12.80 8.37
CA PHE A 18 -6.92 -12.88 6.92
C PHE A 18 -7.22 -14.28 6.38
N LYS A 19 -6.74 -15.33 7.05
CA LYS A 19 -7.03 -16.72 6.68
C LYS A 19 -8.52 -17.09 6.75
N LYS A 20 -9.33 -16.25 7.43
CA LYS A 20 -10.78 -16.41 7.59
C LYS A 20 -11.57 -15.39 6.76
N ALA A 21 -10.90 -14.55 5.96
CA ALA A 21 -11.58 -13.58 5.12
C ALA A 21 -12.28 -14.29 3.96
N GLU A 22 -13.56 -14.01 3.77
CA GLU A 22 -14.40 -14.61 2.73
C GLU A 22 -14.79 -13.59 1.66
N SER A 23 -14.37 -12.33 1.79
CA SER A 23 -14.69 -11.28 0.81
C SER A 23 -13.62 -10.18 0.69
N ILE A 24 -13.61 -9.49 -0.45
CA ILE A 24 -12.77 -8.32 -0.72
C ILE A 24 -12.93 -7.23 0.36
N ASN A 25 -14.17 -7.02 0.84
CA ASN A 25 -14.45 -6.04 1.88
C ASN A 25 -13.80 -6.40 3.23
N GLU A 26 -13.73 -7.69 3.55
CA GLU A 26 -13.05 -8.18 4.75
C GLU A 26 -11.54 -8.05 4.60
N VAL A 27 -10.98 -8.42 3.45
CA VAL A 27 -9.55 -8.22 3.15
C VAL A 27 -9.16 -6.74 3.32
N SER A 28 -9.92 -5.81 2.73
CA SER A 28 -9.68 -4.37 2.88
C SER A 28 -9.72 -3.89 4.33
N ARG A 29 -10.67 -4.39 5.13
CA ARG A 29 -10.77 -4.07 6.57
C ARG A 29 -9.58 -4.61 7.35
N ILE A 30 -9.14 -5.83 7.07
CA ILE A 30 -8.01 -6.49 7.74
C ILE A 30 -6.71 -5.76 7.41
N VAL A 31 -6.47 -5.42 6.14
CA VAL A 31 -5.32 -4.62 5.71
C VAL A 31 -5.29 -3.30 6.47
N ARG A 32 -6.40 -2.56 6.51
CA ARG A 32 -6.52 -1.30 7.25
C ARG A 32 -6.24 -1.49 8.73
N ARG A 33 -6.81 -2.50 9.38
CA ARG A 33 -6.62 -2.77 10.81
C ARG A 33 -5.17 -3.10 11.14
N ASN A 34 -4.52 -3.94 10.34
CA ASN A 34 -3.18 -4.43 10.61
C ASN A 34 -2.09 -3.40 10.29
N LEU A 35 -2.31 -2.57 9.26
CA LEU A 35 -1.24 -1.73 8.71
C LEU A 35 -1.40 -0.23 8.96
N ARG A 36 -2.60 0.29 9.27
CA ARG A 36 -2.81 1.76 9.33
C ARG A 36 -1.81 2.46 10.24
N LYS A 37 -1.59 1.94 11.45
CA LYS A 37 -0.62 2.55 12.39
C LYS A 37 0.81 2.52 11.83
N ARG A 38 1.25 1.38 11.28
CA ARG A 38 2.58 1.22 10.71
C ARG A 38 2.81 2.15 9.52
N ILE A 39 1.81 2.27 8.65
CA ILE A 39 1.88 3.14 7.47
C ILE A 39 1.86 4.61 7.88
N ILE A 40 1.09 4.99 8.91
CA ILE A 40 1.20 6.31 9.51
C ILE A 40 2.64 6.53 9.95
N ASP A 41 3.19 5.65 10.80
CA ASP A 41 4.54 5.76 11.34
C ASP A 41 5.63 5.84 10.25
N MET A 42 5.43 5.17 9.10
CA MET A 42 6.33 5.26 7.94
C MET A 42 6.27 6.63 7.23
N HIS A 43 5.14 7.31 7.32
CA HIS A 43 4.86 8.59 6.66
C HIS A 43 4.73 9.76 7.65
N ILE A 44 5.17 9.59 8.92
CA ILE A 44 5.31 10.70 9.87
C ILE A 44 6.52 11.53 9.42
N ASP A 45 6.26 12.41 8.45
CA ASP A 45 7.06 13.59 8.19
C ASP A 45 6.25 14.78 8.71
N ASP A 46 6.73 15.39 9.80
CA ASP A 46 6.07 16.53 10.46
C ASP A 46 6.09 17.81 9.63
N SER A 47 6.80 17.82 8.51
CA SER A 47 6.74 18.90 7.53
C SER A 47 5.54 18.80 6.57
N MET A 48 4.84 17.65 6.55
CA MET A 48 3.72 17.39 5.64
C MET A 48 2.37 17.76 6.25
N ASP A 49 1.50 18.34 5.42
CA ASP A 49 0.11 18.64 5.79
C ASP A 49 -0.67 17.37 6.19
N VAL A 50 -1.61 17.53 7.13
CA VAL A 50 -2.39 16.42 7.70
C VAL A 50 -3.26 15.74 6.64
N GLU A 51 -3.88 16.49 5.73
CA GLU A 51 -4.67 15.90 4.64
C GLU A 51 -3.77 15.11 3.69
N MET A 52 -2.60 15.66 3.37
CA MET A 52 -1.63 14.97 2.51
C MET A 52 -1.16 13.65 3.15
N ARG A 53 -0.86 13.66 4.44
CA ARG A 53 -0.49 12.47 5.20
C ARG A 53 -1.60 11.42 5.17
N GLU A 54 -2.85 11.81 5.41
CA GLU A 54 -3.98 10.87 5.37
C GLU A 54 -4.22 10.30 3.96
N ARG A 55 -4.03 11.11 2.90
CA ARG A 55 -4.12 10.65 1.51
C ARG A 55 -3.05 9.62 1.18
N ILE A 56 -1.80 9.86 1.58
CA ILE A 56 -0.69 8.92 1.37
C ILE A 56 -0.95 7.61 2.12
N VAL A 57 -1.36 7.70 3.39
CA VAL A 57 -1.70 6.52 4.21
C VAL A 57 -2.82 5.71 3.55
N SER A 58 -3.89 6.38 3.11
CA SER A 58 -5.04 5.74 2.48
C SER A 58 -4.64 5.06 1.17
N ARG A 59 -3.89 5.74 0.31
CA ARG A 59 -3.39 5.19 -0.95
C ARG A 59 -2.47 3.99 -0.75
N HIS A 60 -1.60 4.05 0.26
CA HIS A 60 -0.71 2.93 0.57
C HIS A 60 -1.48 1.70 1.07
N LEU A 61 -2.51 1.90 1.90
CA LEU A 61 -3.40 0.81 2.32
C LEU A 61 -4.16 0.17 1.15
N GLU A 62 -4.66 1.00 0.23
CA GLU A 62 -5.33 0.53 -1.00
C GLU A 62 -4.37 -0.28 -1.87
N TRP A 63 -3.15 0.22 -2.07
CA TRP A 63 -2.11 -0.45 -2.84
C TRP A 63 -1.78 -1.86 -2.30
N ILE A 64 -1.58 -1.98 -0.98
CA ILE A 64 -1.32 -3.29 -0.37
C ILE A 64 -2.53 -4.22 -0.51
N THR A 65 -3.75 -3.70 -0.34
CA THR A 65 -4.99 -4.46 -0.55
C THR A 65 -5.05 -5.02 -1.96
N MET A 66 -4.75 -4.19 -2.97
CA MET A 66 -4.72 -4.62 -4.36
C MET A 66 -3.67 -5.67 -4.66
N LYS A 67 -2.44 -5.52 -4.14
CA LYS A 67 -1.38 -6.51 -4.31
C LYS A 67 -1.81 -7.87 -3.76
N ILE A 68 -2.41 -7.89 -2.57
CA ILE A 68 -2.91 -9.10 -1.94
C ILE A 68 -4.03 -9.75 -2.78
N LEU A 69 -5.02 -8.97 -3.22
CA LEU A 69 -6.14 -9.50 -4.01
C LEU A 69 -5.68 -10.04 -5.37
N ARG A 70 -4.70 -9.38 -6.00
CA ARG A 70 -4.08 -9.86 -7.25
C ARG A 70 -3.42 -11.23 -7.06
N GLU A 71 -2.76 -11.45 -5.93
CA GLU A 71 -2.09 -12.72 -5.62
C GLU A 71 -3.08 -13.82 -5.18
N LEU A 72 -4.20 -13.48 -4.54
CA LEU A 72 -5.20 -14.44 -4.05
C LEU A 72 -6.11 -15.01 -5.14
N ASP A 73 -6.69 -14.15 -5.99
CA ASP A 73 -7.77 -14.58 -6.89
C ASP A 73 -7.30 -14.79 -8.35
N GLY A 74 -6.08 -14.37 -8.70
CA GLY A 74 -5.67 -14.28 -10.11
C GLY A 74 -6.55 -13.34 -10.96
N ILE A 75 -7.60 -12.75 -10.37
CA ILE A 75 -8.51 -11.78 -10.98
C ILE A 75 -8.00 -10.38 -10.66
N VAL A 76 -7.48 -9.76 -11.70
CA VAL A 76 -7.06 -8.36 -11.73
C VAL A 76 -8.31 -7.48 -11.66
N MET A 77 -8.70 -7.04 -10.47
CA MET A 77 -9.54 -5.85 -10.31
C MET A 77 -8.61 -4.65 -10.28
N LEU A 78 -8.44 -3.98 -11.43
CA LEU A 78 -7.83 -2.66 -11.52
C LEU A 78 -8.90 -1.63 -11.15
N PRO A 79 -8.81 -0.91 -10.01
CA PRO A 79 -9.47 0.38 -9.90
C PRO A 79 -8.99 1.24 -11.06
N SER A 80 -9.87 2.09 -11.58
CA SER A 80 -9.61 3.02 -12.68
C SER A 80 -8.41 3.96 -12.48
N HIS A 81 -7.77 3.93 -11.31
CA HIS A 81 -6.61 4.76 -10.93
C HIS A 81 -5.32 3.95 -10.78
N PHE A 82 -5.32 2.65 -11.09
CA PHE A 82 -4.11 1.83 -11.00
C PHE A 82 -3.04 2.26 -12.00
N ASP A 83 -3.45 2.64 -13.21
CA ASP A 83 -2.55 3.18 -14.24
C ASP A 83 -1.87 4.47 -13.74
N GLU A 84 -2.61 5.32 -13.03
CA GLU A 84 -2.07 6.54 -12.42
C GLU A 84 -1.04 6.23 -11.31
N ILE A 85 -1.23 5.14 -10.55
CA ILE A 85 -0.28 4.73 -9.51
C ILE A 85 0.99 4.13 -10.13
N GLU A 86 0.87 3.32 -11.19
CA GLU A 86 2.03 2.75 -11.89
C GLU A 86 2.82 3.82 -12.65
N GLU A 87 2.15 4.83 -13.20
CA GLU A 87 2.79 6.04 -13.75
C GLU A 87 3.51 6.84 -12.65
N LEU A 88 2.89 7.02 -11.48
CA LEU A 88 3.53 7.72 -10.36
C LEU A 88 4.76 6.96 -9.82
N GLU A 89 4.68 5.62 -9.69
CA GLU A 89 5.84 4.80 -9.31
C GLU A 89 6.97 4.87 -10.35
N SER A 90 6.61 4.85 -11.63
CA SER A 90 7.56 4.96 -12.73
C SER A 90 8.23 6.33 -12.76
N ALA A 91 7.46 7.39 -12.52
CA ALA A 91 7.97 8.76 -12.42
C ALA A 91 8.89 8.94 -11.19
N TRP A 92 8.53 8.35 -10.06
CA TRP A 92 9.34 8.40 -8.84
C TRP A 92 10.64 7.61 -8.94
N ARG A 93 10.63 6.43 -9.57
CA ARG A 93 11.88 5.68 -9.85
C ARG A 93 12.81 6.44 -10.80
N LYS A 94 12.26 7.10 -11.82
CA LYS A 94 13.05 7.94 -12.74
C LYS A 94 13.68 9.13 -12.00
N SER A 95 12.92 9.84 -11.18
CA SER A 95 13.45 10.99 -10.43
C SER A 95 14.56 10.61 -9.44
N GLN A 96 14.50 9.42 -8.83
CA GLN A 96 15.59 8.92 -7.98
C GLN A 96 16.84 8.51 -8.77
N THR A 97 16.68 8.10 -10.03
CA THR A 97 17.81 7.74 -10.91
C THR A 97 18.53 8.99 -11.41
N ASP A 98 17.77 10.04 -11.74
CA ASP A 98 18.32 11.33 -12.20
C ASP A 98 19.10 12.07 -11.10
N MET A 99 18.75 11.88 -9.82
CA MET A 99 19.49 12.42 -8.66
C MET A 99 20.85 11.74 -8.41
N GLN A 100 21.14 10.59 -9.02
CA GLN A 100 22.43 9.90 -8.88
C GLN A 100 23.44 10.21 -9.99
N GLN A 101 23.06 10.99 -11.00
CA GLN A 101 23.92 11.35 -12.14
C GLN A 101 24.41 12.81 -12.14
N HIS A 102 24.20 13.55 -11.05
CA HIS A 102 24.68 14.92 -10.87
C HIS A 102 25.58 15.10 -9.65
#